data_AF-A0A081XTJ5-F1
#
_entry.id   AF-A0A081XTJ5-F1
#
_cell.length_a   1.000
_cell.length_b   1.000
_cell.length_c   1.000
_cell.angle_alpha   90.00
_cell.angle_beta   90.00
_cell.angle_gamma   90.00
#
_symmetry.space_group_name_H-M   'P 1'
#
loop_
_entity.id
_entity.type
_entity.pdbx_description
1 polymer ?
#
loop_
_entity_poly.entity_id
_entity_poly.type
_entity_poly.pdbx_seq_one_letter_code
_entity_poly.pdbx_strand_id
1 'polypeptide(L)'
;MTMTARSCPCGLPEAYEACCGRFHAGAAAAPTAERLMRSRYCAFVRQDGAYLLRTWHPRTRPARIDFDPGMRWTGLEILGGEAGSAFHSTGTVTFRASYRGGSLHERSRFERVDGAWVYVDGEFLS
;
A
#
# COMPACT_ATOMS: atom_id res chain seq x y z
N MET A 1 14.41 -1.41 29.41
CA MET A 1 13.48 -2.32 28.72
C MET A 1 13.21 -1.74 27.33
N THR A 2 13.91 -2.21 26.31
CA THR A 2 13.70 -1.74 24.93
C THR A 2 12.41 -2.37 24.45
N MET A 3 11.32 -1.60 24.34
CA MET A 3 10.14 -2.05 23.60
C MET A 3 10.59 -2.24 22.16
N THR A 4 10.66 -3.49 21.70
CA THR A 4 10.76 -3.82 20.28
C THR A 4 9.48 -3.31 19.65
N ALA A 5 9.49 -2.06 19.19
CA ALA A 5 8.43 -1.55 18.35
C ALA A 5 8.37 -2.49 17.15
N ARG A 6 7.27 -3.24 17.02
CA ARG A 6 7.08 -4.16 15.90
C ARG A 6 7.30 -3.36 14.61
N SER A 7 8.24 -3.84 13.79
CA SER A 7 8.52 -3.25 12.48
C SER A 7 7.23 -3.15 11.66
N CYS A 8 7.19 -2.19 10.74
CA CYS A 8 6.01 -1.97 9.93
C CYS A 8 5.70 -3.23 9.08
N PRO A 9 4.42 -3.69 9.00
CA PRO A 9 4.07 -4.86 8.21
C PRO A 9 4.49 -4.77 6.74
N CYS A 10 4.68 -3.56 6.19
CA CYS A 10 5.14 -3.34 4.82
C CYS A 10 6.60 -3.75 4.55
N GLY A 11 7.30 -4.32 5.55
CA GLY A 11 8.66 -4.86 5.42
C GLY A 11 9.77 -3.85 5.71
N LEU A 12 9.44 -2.60 6.03
CA LEU A 12 10.41 -1.58 6.41
C LEU A 12 10.73 -1.63 7.91
N PRO A 13 11.97 -1.30 8.32
CA PRO A 13 12.44 -1.49 9.68
C PRO A 13 11.82 -0.51 10.69
N GLU A 14 11.29 0.62 10.24
CA GLU A 14 10.68 1.61 11.12
C GLU A 14 9.42 1.07 11.81
N ALA A 15 9.14 1.56 13.02
CA ALA A 15 7.89 1.26 13.72
C ALA A 15 6.69 1.68 12.88
N TYR A 16 5.59 0.93 12.97
CA TYR A 16 4.38 1.19 12.18
C TYR A 16 3.93 2.66 12.22
N GLU A 17 3.87 3.29 13.40
CA GLU A 17 3.40 4.68 13.53
C GLU A 17 4.29 5.69 12.81
N ALA A 18 5.60 5.45 12.80
CA ALA A 18 6.57 6.27 12.08
C ALA A 18 6.62 5.95 10.56
N CYS A 19 6.07 4.80 10.14
CA CYS A 19 6.07 4.34 8.75
C CYS A 19 4.72 4.53 8.06
N CYS A 20 3.84 3.51 8.08
CA CYS A 20 2.55 3.56 7.39
C CYS A 20 1.45 4.18 8.26
N GLY A 21 1.59 4.13 9.59
CA GLY A 21 0.64 4.68 10.55
C GLY A 21 0.41 6.16 10.38
N ARG A 22 1.46 6.96 10.16
CA ARG A 22 1.31 8.40 9.87
C ARG A 22 0.44 8.70 8.63
N PHE A 23 0.45 7.82 7.62
CA PHE A 23 -0.40 7.97 6.43
C PHE A 23 -1.84 7.52 6.71
N HIS A 24 -2.00 6.45 7.50
CA HIS A 24 -3.31 5.96 7.93
C HIS A 24 -4.01 6.92 8.89
N ALA A 25 -3.26 7.65 9.71
CA ALA A 25 -3.76 8.70 10.59
C ALA A 25 -4.03 10.03 9.86
N GLY A 26 -3.64 10.16 8.59
CA GLY A 26 -3.77 11.42 7.84
C GLY A 26 -2.77 12.50 8.23
N ALA A 27 -1.76 12.18 9.05
CA ALA A 27 -0.70 13.11 9.45
C ALA A 27 0.26 13.46 8.30
N ALA A 28 0.32 12.62 7.26
CA ALA A 28 1.06 12.88 6.03
C ALA A 28 0.44 12.15 4.84
N ALA A 29 0.72 12.62 3.61
CA ALA A 29 0.47 11.87 2.39
C ALA A 29 1.70 11.00 2.04
N ALA A 30 1.48 9.89 1.33
CA ALA A 30 2.58 9.08 0.82
C ALA A 30 3.37 9.88 -0.25
N PRO A 31 4.69 10.05 -0.11
CA PRO A 31 5.46 10.92 -1.00
C PRO A 31 5.79 10.27 -2.37
N THR A 32 5.66 8.95 -2.48
CA THR A 32 5.96 8.18 -3.69
C THR A 32 4.91 7.09 -3.91
N ALA A 33 4.80 6.62 -5.14
CA ALA A 33 3.95 5.48 -5.49
C ALA A 33 4.29 4.24 -4.65
N GLU A 34 5.57 3.93 -4.43
CA GLU A 34 6.00 2.81 -3.58
C GLU A 34 5.56 3.00 -2.12
N ARG A 35 5.73 4.21 -1.55
CA ARG A 35 5.27 4.48 -0.17
C ARG A 35 3.76 4.35 -0.06
N LEU A 36 3.01 4.70 -1.11
CA LEU A 36 1.57 4.46 -1.16
C LEU A 36 1.24 2.97 -1.26
N MET A 37 1.90 2.22 -2.14
CA MET A 37 1.71 0.77 -2.28
C MET A 37 1.93 0.06 -0.94
N ARG A 38 3.05 0.35 -0.26
CA ARG A 38 3.39 -0.21 1.06
C ARG A 38 2.36 0.08 2.12
N SER A 39 1.84 1.31 2.17
CA SER A 39 0.80 1.67 3.14
C SER A 39 -0.55 1.05 2.80
N ARG A 40 -0.92 0.95 1.51
CA ARG A 40 -2.12 0.20 1.10
C ARG A 40 -2.04 -1.26 1.53
N TYR A 41 -0.89 -1.92 1.37
CA TYR A 41 -0.68 -3.26 1.93
C TYR A 41 -0.92 -3.29 3.46
N CYS A 42 -0.35 -2.36 4.22
CA CYS A 42 -0.61 -2.28 5.66
C CYS A 42 -2.08 -2.06 6.00
N ALA A 43 -2.83 -1.33 5.16
CA ALA A 43 -4.26 -1.14 5.35
C ALA A 43 -5.05 -2.42 5.08
N PHE A 44 -4.64 -3.26 4.12
CA PHE A 44 -5.20 -4.61 3.99
C PHE A 44 -4.89 -5.49 5.20
N VAL A 45 -3.66 -5.45 5.73
CA VAL A 45 -3.28 -6.17 6.97
C VAL A 45 -4.14 -5.74 8.16
N ARG A 46 -4.45 -4.45 8.27
CA ARG A 46 -5.23 -3.85 9.37
C ARG A 46 -6.73 -3.74 9.10
N GLN A 47 -7.19 -4.17 7.92
CA GLN A 47 -8.56 -4.00 7.45
C GLN A 47 -9.08 -2.55 7.50
N ASP A 48 -8.20 -1.58 7.19
CA ASP A 48 -8.53 -0.15 7.11
C ASP A 48 -9.13 0.19 5.73
N GLY A 49 -10.42 -0.10 5.57
CA GLY A 49 -11.15 0.15 4.33
C GLY A 49 -11.24 1.65 3.98
N ALA A 50 -11.30 2.52 5.00
CA ALA A 50 -11.36 3.97 4.79
C ALA A 50 -10.07 4.49 4.15
N TYR A 51 -8.89 3.97 4.54
CA TYR A 51 -7.63 4.31 3.86
C TYR A 51 -7.59 3.83 2.43
N LEU A 52 -8.02 2.59 2.21
CA LEU A 52 -8.02 2.01 0.88
C LEU A 52 -8.92 2.78 -0.08
N LEU A 53 -10.10 3.22 0.37
CA LEU A 53 -11.02 4.04 -0.44
C LEU A 53 -10.52 5.46 -0.68
N ARG A 54 -9.93 6.12 0.33
CA ARG A 54 -9.45 7.51 0.15
C ARG A 54 -8.18 7.61 -0.70
N THR A 55 -7.41 6.53 -0.79
CA THR A 55 -6.21 6.43 -1.63
C THR A 55 -6.46 5.70 -2.95
N TRP A 56 -7.73 5.48 -3.31
CA TRP A 56 -8.11 4.94 -4.60
C TRP A 56 -8.45 6.09 -5.55
N HIS A 57 -8.04 5.97 -6.80
CA HIS A 57 -8.38 6.91 -7.85
C HIS A 57 -9.92 7.00 -8.00
N PRO A 58 -10.54 8.20 -7.99
CA PRO A 58 -12.00 8.34 -8.01
C PRO A 58 -12.71 7.62 -9.16
N ARG A 59 -12.07 7.57 -10.34
CA ARG A 59 -12.60 6.90 -11.54
C ARG A 59 -12.70 5.37 -11.43
N THR A 60 -11.89 4.72 -10.60
CA THR A 60 -11.82 3.24 -10.51
C THR A 60 -12.17 2.73 -9.11
N ARG A 61 -12.48 3.63 -8.18
CA ARG A 61 -12.76 3.31 -6.78
C ARG A 61 -14.05 2.49 -6.64
N PRO A 62 -14.00 1.33 -5.97
CA PRO A 62 -15.21 0.57 -5.65
C PRO A 62 -16.04 1.29 -4.58
N ALA A 63 -17.33 0.96 -4.49
CA ALA A 63 -18.22 1.56 -3.48
C ALA A 63 -17.85 1.17 -2.03
N ARG A 64 -17.29 -0.04 -1.84
CA ARG A 64 -16.85 -0.57 -0.55
C ARG A 64 -15.65 -1.49 -0.73
N ILE A 65 -14.91 -1.72 0.35
CA ILE A 65 -13.84 -2.71 0.41
C ILE A 65 -14.35 -3.90 1.22
N ASP A 66 -14.30 -5.07 0.60
CA ASP A 66 -14.64 -6.32 1.26
C ASP A 66 -13.35 -7.04 1.65
N PHE A 67 -13.22 -7.35 2.94
CA PHE A 67 -12.11 -8.12 3.45
C PHE A 67 -12.52 -9.57 3.61
N ASP A 68 -11.76 -10.48 3.02
CA ASP A 68 -11.91 -11.91 3.28
C ASP A 68 -11.43 -12.21 4.72
N PRO A 69 -12.31 -12.70 5.62
CA PRO A 69 -11.95 -13.04 6.98
C PRO A 69 -10.96 -14.21 7.08
N GLY A 70 -10.78 -15.01 6.03
CA GLY A 70 -9.75 -16.04 5.91
C GLY A 70 -8.38 -15.51 5.46
N MET A 71 -8.34 -14.33 4.84
CA MET A 71 -7.10 -13.77 4.32
C MET A 71 -6.19 -13.26 5.45
N ARG A 72 -4.97 -13.80 5.52
CA ARG A 72 -3.95 -13.39 6.47
C ARG A 72 -2.66 -13.08 5.73
N TRP A 73 -2.42 -11.79 5.51
CA TRP A 73 -1.20 -11.26 4.93
C TRP A 73 -0.01 -11.48 5.88
N THR A 74 1.10 -11.96 5.35
CA THR A 74 2.30 -12.36 6.11
C THR A 74 3.56 -11.62 5.68
N GLY A 75 3.58 -11.00 4.51
CA GLY A 75 4.73 -10.23 4.04
C GLY A 75 4.48 -9.46 2.77
N LEU A 76 5.33 -8.46 2.54
CA LEU A 76 5.36 -7.66 1.32
C LEU A 76 6.81 -7.56 0.83
N GLU A 77 7.00 -7.79 -0.46
CA GLU A 77 8.25 -7.58 -1.18
C GLU A 77 8.01 -6.68 -2.38
N ILE A 78 8.78 -5.61 -2.51
CA ILE A 78 8.76 -4.76 -3.71
C ILE A 78 9.81 -5.30 -4.68
N LEU A 79 9.37 -5.69 -5.87
CA LEU A 79 10.20 -6.31 -6.90
C LEU A 79 10.74 -5.27 -7.88
N GLY A 80 10.05 -4.13 -8.03
CA GLY A 80 10.50 -3.02 -8.86
C GLY A 80 9.43 -1.94 -9.00
N GLY A 81 9.75 -0.90 -9.76
CA GLY A 81 8.83 0.17 -10.09
C GLY A 81 9.40 1.11 -11.14
N GLU A 82 8.51 1.83 -11.82
CA GLU A 82 8.85 2.84 -12.82
C GLU A 82 8.23 4.18 -12.41
N ALA A 83 8.98 5.27 -12.60
CA ALA A 83 8.58 6.62 -12.21
C ALA A 83 8.14 6.69 -10.72
N GLY A 84 7.01 7.35 -10.40
CA GLY A 84 6.43 7.29 -9.04
C GLY A 84 7.16 8.09 -7.95
N SER A 85 8.22 8.84 -8.29
CA SER A 85 8.89 9.78 -7.37
C SER A 85 8.11 11.10 -7.22
N ALA A 86 8.53 11.97 -6.29
CA ALA A 86 7.89 13.28 -6.07
C ALA A 86 7.80 14.18 -7.31
N PHE A 87 8.65 13.95 -8.32
CA PHE A 87 8.69 14.71 -9.57
C PHE A 87 7.79 14.15 -10.68
N HIS A 88 7.21 12.96 -10.47
CA HIS A 88 6.35 12.30 -11.45
C HIS A 88 4.86 12.56 -11.16
N SER A 89 4.02 12.42 -12.18
CA SER A 89 2.56 12.42 -12.07
C SER A 89 1.96 11.01 -12.13
N THR A 90 2.72 10.04 -12.64
CA THR A 90 2.33 8.63 -12.73
C THR A 90 3.47 7.73 -12.23
N GLY A 91 3.15 6.48 -11.90
CA GLY A 91 4.15 5.49 -11.57
C GLY A 91 3.58 4.08 -11.46
N THR A 92 4.45 3.09 -11.54
CA THR A 92 4.11 1.68 -11.33
C THR A 92 4.92 1.09 -10.20
N VAL A 93 4.35 0.10 -9.53
CA VAL A 93 5.03 -0.69 -8.50
C VAL A 93 4.69 -2.15 -8.72
N THR A 94 5.70 -2.98 -8.94
CA THR A 94 5.58 -4.43 -9.00
C THR A 94 5.97 -5.02 -7.66
N PHE A 95 5.11 -5.86 -7.09
CA PHE A 95 5.31 -6.41 -5.76
C PHE A 95 4.77 -7.83 -5.65
N ARG A 96 5.27 -8.53 -4.64
CA ARG A 96 4.75 -9.81 -4.17
C ARG A 96 4.24 -9.65 -2.75
N ALA A 97 2.95 -9.89 -2.55
CA ALA A 97 2.32 -9.91 -1.23
C ALA A 97 2.00 -11.36 -0.82
N SER A 98 2.63 -11.81 0.25
CA SER A 98 2.47 -13.17 0.77
C SER A 98 1.33 -13.23 1.77
N TYR A 99 0.59 -14.34 1.77
CA TYR A 99 -0.45 -14.63 2.74
C TYR A 99 -0.41 -16.11 3.13
N ARG A 100 -1.16 -16.50 4.16
CA ARG A 100 -1.24 -17.90 4.57
C ARG A 100 -1.86 -18.74 3.45
N GLY A 101 -1.06 -19.56 2.78
CA GLY A 101 -1.49 -20.46 1.70
C GLY A 101 -1.18 -19.98 0.29
N GLY A 102 -0.45 -18.86 0.13
CA GLY A 102 -0.03 -18.42 -1.21
C GLY A 102 0.62 -17.04 -1.23
N SER A 103 0.75 -16.50 -2.44
CA SER A 103 1.21 -15.15 -2.68
C SER A 103 0.51 -14.56 -3.89
N LEU A 104 0.36 -13.26 -3.90
CA LEU A 104 -0.13 -12.46 -5.02
C LEU A 104 1.05 -11.70 -5.62
N HIS A 105 1.21 -11.78 -6.93
CA HIS A 105 2.19 -11.03 -7.70
C HIS A 105 1.44 -10.05 -8.59
N GLU A 106 1.65 -8.76 -8.39
CA GLU A 106 0.90 -7.72 -9.08
C GLU A 106 1.82 -6.56 -9.48
N ARG A 107 1.53 -5.96 -10.62
CA ARG A 107 2.01 -4.64 -11.01
C ARG A 107 0.86 -3.63 -10.92
N SER A 108 0.92 -2.76 -9.92
CA SER A 108 -0.07 -1.69 -9.73
C SER A 108 0.34 -0.41 -10.45
N ARG A 109 -0.65 0.36 -10.89
CA ARG A 109 -0.51 1.71 -11.46
C ARG A 109 -1.02 2.76 -10.48
N PHE A 110 -0.30 3.88 -10.43
CA PHE A 110 -0.59 5.00 -9.56
C PHE A 110 -0.55 6.32 -10.34
N GLU A 111 -1.37 7.26 -9.92
CA GLU A 111 -1.42 8.62 -10.44
C GLU A 111 -1.43 9.63 -9.29
N ARG A 112 -0.97 10.84 -9.55
CA ARG A 112 -1.02 11.95 -8.61
C ARG A 112 -2.19 12.87 -8.92
N VAL A 113 -3.17 12.90 -8.03
CA VAL A 113 -4.39 13.71 -8.11
C VAL A 113 -4.38 14.69 -6.94
N ASP A 114 -4.55 15.98 -7.22
CA ASP A 114 -4.53 17.05 -6.23
C ASP A 114 -3.32 16.99 -5.28
N GLY A 115 -2.16 16.63 -5.83
CA GLY A 115 -0.90 16.53 -5.10
C GLY A 115 -0.71 15.22 -4.31
N ALA A 116 -1.70 14.33 -4.24
CA ALA A 116 -1.62 13.05 -3.55
C ALA A 116 -1.55 11.87 -4.53
N TRP A 117 -0.72 10.87 -4.22
CA TRP A 117 -0.74 9.61 -4.95
C TRP A 117 -2.05 8.84 -4.67
N VAL A 118 -2.61 8.23 -5.71
CA VAL A 118 -3.77 7.34 -5.65
C VAL A 118 -3.53 6.09 -6.50
N TYR A 119 -4.07 4.96 -6.05
CA TYR A 119 -4.08 3.70 -6.78
C TYR A 119 -5.12 3.74 -7.89
N VAL A 120 -4.71 3.45 -9.13
CA VAL A 120 -5.61 3.41 -10.29
C VAL A 120 -6.18 2.00 -10.45
N ASP A 121 -5.31 1.03 -10.72
CA ASP A 121 -5.62 -0.40 -10.86
C ASP A 121 -4.32 -1.22 -10.81
N GLY A 122 -4.42 -2.52 -11.08
CA GLY A 122 -3.26 -3.39 -11.18
C GLY A 122 -3.53 -4.63 -12.02
N GLU A 123 -2.44 -5.23 -12.46
CA GLU A 123 -2.41 -6.43 -13.30
C GLU A 123 -1.76 -7.57 -12.51
N PHE A 124 -2.44 -8.72 -12.44
CA PHE A 124 -1.87 -9.93 -11.86
C PHE A 124 -0.85 -10.54 -12.80
N LEU A 125 0.34 -10.82 -12.26
CA LEU A 125 1.44 -11.44 -12.97
C LEU A 125 1.51 -12.92 -12.60
N SER A 126 1.64 -13.78 -13.60
CA SER A 126 1.81 -15.24 -13.45
C SER A 126 3.23 -15.62 -13.05
#